data_AF-A0A7Y5RC76-F1
#
_entry.id   AF-A0A7Y5RC76-F1
#
_cell.length_a   1.000
_cell.length_b   1.000
_cell.length_c   1.000
_cell.angle_alpha   90.00
_cell.angle_beta   90.00
_cell.angle_gamma   90.00
#
_symmetry.space_group_name_H-M   'P 1'
#
loop_
_entity.id
_entity.type
_entity.pdbx_description
1 polymer ?
#
loop_
_entity_poly.entity_id
_entity_poly.type
_entity_poly.pdbx_seq_one_letter_code
_entity_poly.pdbx_strand_id
1 'polypeptide(L)'
;GLAMAADLAESGELSSKMLKQLLDISFEKGEDFPVVYEREKPQQISDTSVIEKMIDEVIAANPKQVEQFKGGKTTVSAFFVGQVMRLSKGQANPALLNELVIKKLNQ
;
A
#
# COMPACT_ATOMS: atom_id res chain seq x y z
N GLY A 1 -0.11 11.47 -21.62
CA GLY A 1 -0.02 10.84 -20.28
C GLY A 1 -1.29 10.79 -19.42
N LEU A 2 -2.02 11.89 -19.23
CA LEU A 2 -3.01 12.02 -18.13
C LEU A 2 -4.20 11.04 -18.17
N ALA A 3 -4.70 10.67 -19.35
CA ALA A 3 -5.80 9.70 -19.47
C ALA A 3 -5.40 8.30 -18.94
N MET A 4 -4.18 7.85 -19.26
CA MET A 4 -3.63 6.58 -18.75
C MET A 4 -3.42 6.62 -17.24
N ALA A 5 -2.95 7.76 -16.71
CA ALA A 5 -2.78 7.95 -15.27
C ALA A 5 -4.11 7.82 -14.51
N ALA A 6 -5.21 8.36 -15.06
CA ALA A 6 -6.54 8.23 -14.49
C ALA A 6 -7.08 6.79 -14.56
N ASP A 7 -6.93 6.13 -15.71
CA ASP A 7 -7.37 4.75 -15.93
C ASP A 7 -6.69 3.76 -14.96
N LEU A 8 -5.37 3.87 -14.80
CA LEU A 8 -4.61 3.03 -13.87
C LEU A 8 -4.99 3.27 -12.39
N ALA A 9 -5.39 4.49 -12.05
CA ALA A 9 -5.87 4.82 -10.71
C ALA A 9 -7.26 4.26 -10.45
N GLU A 10 -8.15 4.30 -11.46
CA GLU A 10 -9.51 3.78 -11.39
C GLU A 10 -9.54 2.24 -11.37
N SER A 11 -8.69 1.60 -12.19
CA SER A 11 -8.47 0.14 -12.21
C SER A 11 -7.85 -0.38 -10.91
N GLY A 12 -7.23 0.49 -10.11
CA GLY A 12 -6.56 0.12 -8.87
C GLY A 12 -5.17 -0.48 -9.08
N GLU A 13 -4.64 -0.48 -10.31
CA GLU A 13 -3.25 -0.84 -10.63
C GLU A 13 -2.26 0.13 -9.99
N LEU A 14 -2.63 1.41 -9.88
CA LEU A 14 -1.84 2.42 -9.18
C LEU A 14 -2.59 2.93 -7.95
N SER A 15 -1.95 2.78 -6.78
CA SER A 15 -2.38 3.52 -5.60
C SER A 15 -2.21 5.04 -5.83
N SER A 16 -3.08 5.85 -5.23
CA SER A 16 -3.01 7.32 -5.28
C SER A 16 -1.63 7.88 -4.88
N LYS A 17 -0.91 7.18 -3.99
CA LYS A 17 0.46 7.54 -3.62
C LYS A 17 1.47 7.30 -4.76
N MET A 18 1.36 6.18 -5.46
CA MET A 18 2.24 5.84 -6.60
C MET A 18 1.95 6.73 -7.79
N LEU A 19 0.67 6.96 -8.08
CA LEU A 19 0.23 7.90 -9.11
C LEU A 19 0.87 9.27 -8.89
N LYS A 20 0.80 9.79 -7.66
CA LYS A 20 1.41 11.07 -7.30
C LYS A 20 2.92 11.05 -7.50
N GLN A 21 3.63 10.01 -7.06
CA GLN A 21 5.08 9.92 -7.27
C GLN A 21 5.48 9.87 -8.75
N LEU A 22 4.77 9.08 -9.57
CA LEU A 22 5.09 8.96 -10.99
C LEU A 22 4.80 10.26 -11.76
N LEU A 23 3.73 10.97 -11.39
CA LEU A 23 3.44 12.31 -11.92
C LEU A 23 4.50 13.34 -11.52
N ASP A 24 4.97 13.29 -10.27
CA ASP A 24 6.06 14.15 -9.79
C ASP A 24 7.35 13.93 -10.60
N ILE A 25 7.75 12.67 -10.79
CA ILE A 25 8.93 12.30 -11.60
C ILE A 25 8.76 12.73 -13.06
N SER A 26 7.57 12.53 -13.63
CA SER A 26 7.23 12.96 -15.00
C SER A 26 7.39 14.48 -15.14
N PHE A 27 6.94 15.24 -14.14
CA PHE A 27 7.05 16.69 -14.13
C PHE A 27 8.50 17.17 -13.92
N GLU A 28 9.22 16.60 -12.96
CA GLU A 28 10.62 16.95 -12.66
C GLU A 28 11.55 16.65 -13.84
N LYS A 29 11.34 15.55 -14.54
CA LYS A 29 12.18 15.13 -15.67
C LYS A 29 11.72 15.66 -17.03
N GLY A 30 10.54 16.29 -17.10
CA GLY A 30 9.92 16.69 -18.36
C GLY A 30 9.61 15.50 -19.28
N GLU A 31 9.42 14.30 -18.71
CA GLU A 31 9.10 13.06 -19.44
C GLU A 31 7.59 12.84 -19.43
N ASP A 32 7.04 12.23 -20.49
CA ASP A 32 5.62 11.88 -20.54
C ASP A 32 5.31 10.74 -19.54
N PHE A 33 4.17 10.83 -18.83
CA PHE A 33 3.77 9.84 -17.81
C PHE A 33 3.89 8.36 -18.24
N PRO A 34 3.50 7.95 -19.47
CA PRO A 34 3.62 6.56 -19.91
C PRO A 34 5.07 6.06 -19.91
N VAL A 35 6.02 6.92 -20.28
CA VAL A 35 7.46 6.59 -20.30
C VAL A 35 7.97 6.36 -18.89
N VAL A 36 7.59 7.24 -17.96
CA VAL A 36 7.95 7.10 -16.54
C VAL A 36 7.28 5.87 -15.92
N TYR A 37 6.01 5.63 -16.26
CA TYR A 37 5.26 4.47 -15.78
C TYR A 37 5.86 3.15 -16.26
N GLU A 38 6.26 3.02 -17.53
CA GLU A 38 6.91 1.79 -18.00
C GLU A 38 8.27 1.55 -17.34
N ARG A 39 9.04 2.62 -17.11
CA ARG A 39 10.36 2.52 -16.47
C ARG A 39 10.27 2.13 -15.00
N GLU A 40 9.36 2.75 -14.27
CA GLU A 40 9.22 2.60 -12.82
C GLU A 40 8.19 1.54 -12.44
N LYS A 41 7.51 0.92 -13.43
CA LYS A 41 6.26 0.16 -13.30
C LYS A 41 6.20 -0.60 -11.98
N PRO A 42 5.48 -0.06 -10.96
CA PRO A 42 5.41 -0.72 -9.69
C PRO A 42 4.59 -1.98 -9.87
N GLN A 43 5.22 -3.15 -9.67
CA GLN A 43 4.48 -4.41 -9.66
C GLN A 43 3.53 -4.39 -8.46
N GLN A 44 2.23 -4.43 -8.72
CA GLN A 44 1.25 -4.54 -7.66
C GLN A 44 1.39 -5.92 -7.00
N ILE A 45 1.48 -5.93 -5.68
CA ILE A 45 1.49 -7.18 -4.92
C ILE A 45 0.02 -7.53 -4.68
N SER A 46 -0.51 -8.42 -5.51
CA SER A 46 -1.86 -8.96 -5.37
C SER A 46 -1.90 -10.31 -4.66
N ASP A 47 -0.73 -10.92 -4.42
CA ASP A 47 -0.63 -12.18 -3.70
C ASP A 47 -0.88 -11.96 -2.21
N THR A 48 -2.03 -12.45 -1.73
CA THR A 48 -2.42 -12.34 -0.33
C THR A 48 -1.42 -12.99 0.60
N SER A 49 -0.75 -14.07 0.20
CA SER A 49 0.23 -14.76 1.05
C SER A 49 1.45 -13.89 1.33
N VAL A 50 1.89 -13.10 0.33
CA VAL A 50 2.98 -12.13 0.50
C VAL A 50 2.55 -11.01 1.44
N ILE A 51 1.33 -10.49 1.26
CA ILE A 51 0.77 -9.44 2.12
C ILE A 51 0.62 -9.93 3.56
N GLU A 52 0.11 -11.13 3.76
CA GLU A 52 -0.05 -11.74 5.08
C GLU A 52 1.29 -11.91 5.79
N LYS A 53 2.36 -12.29 5.09
CA LYS A 53 3.72 -12.33 5.66
C LYS A 53 4.21 -10.95 6.08
N MET A 54 3.98 -9.91 5.27
CA MET A 54 4.34 -8.54 5.65
C MET A 54 3.55 -8.07 6.88
N ILE A 55 2.26 -8.41 6.96
CA ILE A 55 1.42 -8.10 8.13
C ILE A 55 1.98 -8.80 9.37
N ASP A 56 2.32 -10.08 9.28
CA ASP A 56 2.89 -10.87 10.39
C ASP A 56 4.19 -10.23 10.91
N GLU A 57 5.10 -9.84 10.00
CA GLU A 57 6.34 -9.13 10.34
C GLU A 57 6.06 -7.81 11.07
N VAL A 58 5.10 -7.01 10.61
CA VAL A 58 4.75 -5.74 11.26
C VAL A 58 4.12 -5.98 12.63
N ILE A 59 3.26 -6.97 12.77
CA ILE A 59 2.63 -7.34 14.05
C ILE A 59 3.71 -7.80 15.04
N ALA A 60 4.60 -8.69 14.62
CA ALA A 60 5.71 -9.18 15.44
C ALA A 60 6.68 -8.06 15.86
N ALA A 61 6.92 -7.08 14.98
CA ALA A 61 7.75 -5.92 15.28
C ALA A 61 7.09 -4.87 16.19
N ASN A 62 5.76 -4.93 16.38
CA ASN A 62 4.98 -3.91 17.10
C ASN A 62 4.05 -4.53 18.16
N PRO A 63 4.56 -5.30 19.13
CA PRO A 63 3.73 -6.01 20.11
C PRO A 63 2.90 -5.06 20.99
N LYS A 64 3.44 -3.89 21.35
CA LYS A 64 2.72 -2.89 22.16
C LYS A 64 1.44 -2.40 21.49
N GLN A 65 1.48 -2.22 20.17
CA GLN A 65 0.35 -1.78 19.36
C GLN A 65 -0.70 -2.88 19.26
N VAL A 66 -0.28 -4.16 19.21
CA VAL A 66 -1.21 -5.30 19.28
C VAL A 66 -1.95 -5.31 20.61
N GLU A 67 -1.24 -5.11 21.73
CA GLU A 67 -1.87 -5.01 23.05
C GLU A 67 -2.86 -3.85 23.13
N GLN A 68 -2.52 -2.68 22.56
CA GLN A 68 -3.45 -1.54 22.50
C GLN A 68 -4.70 -1.84 21.66
N PHE A 69 -4.53 -2.54 20.54
CA PHE A 69 -5.67 -2.98 19.71
C PHE A 69 -6.58 -3.95 20.49
N LYS A 70 -5.98 -4.96 21.15
CA LYS A 70 -6.70 -5.91 22.01
C LYS A 70 -7.34 -5.24 23.24
N GLY A 71 -6.78 -4.14 23.71
CA GLY A 71 -7.35 -3.26 24.74
C GLY A 71 -8.52 -2.40 24.26
N GLY A 72 -9.02 -2.61 23.03
CA GLY A 72 -10.18 -1.91 22.46
C GLY A 72 -9.84 -0.67 21.64
N LYS A 73 -8.56 -0.34 21.45
CA LYS A 73 -8.14 0.82 20.65
C LYS A 73 -8.07 0.46 19.17
N THR A 74 -9.23 0.40 18.54
CA THR A 74 -9.39 0.03 17.11
C THR A 74 -8.66 0.97 16.15
N THR A 75 -8.36 2.21 16.55
CA THR A 75 -7.56 3.17 15.77
C THR A 75 -6.13 2.67 15.47
N VAL A 76 -5.65 1.66 16.19
CA VAL A 76 -4.32 1.08 15.95
C VAL A 76 -4.27 0.24 14.67
N SER A 77 -5.40 -0.24 14.13
CA SER A 77 -5.41 -0.95 12.83
C SER A 77 -4.87 -0.07 11.69
N ALA A 78 -5.20 1.23 11.69
CA ALA A 78 -4.71 2.18 10.69
C ALA A 78 -3.18 2.35 10.74
N PHE A 79 -2.56 2.20 11.92
CA PHE A 79 -1.10 2.20 12.07
C PHE A 79 -0.48 0.98 11.38
N PHE A 80 -1.03 -0.21 11.60
CA PHE A 80 -0.57 -1.45 10.95
C PHE A 80 -0.72 -1.38 9.43
N VAL A 81 -1.87 -0.91 8.94
CA VAL A 81 -2.09 -0.68 7.50
C VAL A 81 -1.03 0.26 6.93
N GLY A 82 -0.75 1.39 7.61
CA GLY A 82 0.28 2.33 7.18
C GLY A 82 1.69 1.73 7.12
N GLN A 83 2.05 0.88 8.10
CA GLN A 83 3.34 0.20 8.13
C GLN A 83 3.50 -0.82 7.01
N VAL A 84 2.47 -1.63 6.76
CA VAL A 84 2.49 -2.62 5.66
C VAL A 84 2.48 -1.91 4.30
N MET A 85 1.75 -0.79 4.15
CA MET A 85 1.84 0.05 2.96
C MET A 85 3.26 0.63 2.76
N ARG A 86 3.98 0.93 3.83
CA ARG A 86 5.37 1.41 3.74
C ARG A 86 6.33 0.29 3.32
N LEU A 87 6.20 -0.90 3.90
CA LEU A 87 6.99 -2.09 3.56
C LEU A 87 6.78 -2.54 2.11
N SER A 88 5.51 -2.58 1.68
CA SER A 88 5.15 -2.89 0.28
C SER A 88 5.40 -1.72 -0.67
N LYS A 89 5.97 -0.59 -0.22
CA LYS A 89 6.17 0.63 -1.02
C LYS A 89 4.89 1.13 -1.72
N GLY A 90 3.72 0.85 -1.15
CA GLY A 90 2.41 1.19 -1.72
C GLY A 90 1.92 0.21 -2.80
N GLN A 91 2.61 -0.91 -3.01
CA GLN A 91 2.25 -1.93 -4.00
C GLN A 91 1.08 -2.80 -3.55
N ALA A 92 0.76 -2.81 -2.26
CA ALA A 92 -0.37 -3.58 -1.75
C ALA A 92 -1.66 -2.75 -1.74
N ASN A 93 -2.78 -3.41 -2.05
CA ASN A 93 -4.09 -2.76 -2.09
C ASN A 93 -4.55 -2.36 -0.66
N PRO A 94 -4.88 -1.08 -0.41
CA PRO A 94 -5.24 -0.60 0.93
C PRO A 94 -6.55 -1.20 1.48
N ALA A 95 -7.53 -1.50 0.64
CA ALA A 95 -8.79 -2.10 1.06
C ALA A 95 -8.55 -3.53 1.57
N LEU A 96 -7.80 -4.31 0.80
CA LEU A 96 -7.43 -5.68 1.16
C LEU A 96 -6.49 -5.72 2.37
N LEU A 97 -5.55 -4.77 2.49
CA LEU A 97 -4.69 -4.64 3.67
C LEU A 97 -5.52 -4.43 4.94
N ASN A 98 -6.49 -3.53 4.89
CA ASN A 98 -7.31 -3.21 6.06
C ASN A 98 -8.08 -4.44 6.55
N GLU A 99 -8.68 -5.21 5.64
CA GLU A 99 -9.33 -6.48 6.00
C GLU A 99 -8.35 -7.50 6.59
N LEU A 100 -7.22 -7.75 5.93
CA LEU A 100 -6.26 -8.76 6.40
C LEU A 100 -5.61 -8.39 7.74
N VAL A 101 -5.30 -7.11 7.94
CA VAL A 101 -4.75 -6.61 9.22
C VAL A 101 -5.75 -6.83 10.35
N ILE A 102 -7.01 -6.43 10.15
CA ILE A 102 -8.06 -6.60 11.18
C ILE A 102 -8.28 -8.09 11.47
N LYS A 103 -8.29 -8.94 10.43
CA LYS A 103 -8.44 -10.38 10.58
C LYS A 103 -7.29 -10.99 11.40
N LYS A 104 -6.04 -10.62 11.10
CA LYS A 104 -4.84 -11.09 11.81
C LYS A 104 -4.78 -10.60 13.26
N LEU A 105 -5.23 -9.37 13.54
CA LEU A 105 -5.24 -8.82 14.90
C LEU A 105 -6.36 -9.41 15.79
N ASN A 106 -7.44 -9.92 15.18
CA ASN A 106 -8.55 -10.59 15.88
C ASN A 106 -8.39 -12.11 16.00
N GLN A 107 -7.38 -12.69 15.35
CA GLN A 107 -6.99 -14.09 15.56
C GLN A 107 -6.23 -14.26 16.89
#